data_AF-A4ADY4-F1
#
_entry.id   AF-A4ADY4-F1
#
_cell.length_a   1.000
_cell.length_b   1.000
_cell.length_c   1.000
_cell.angle_alpha   90.00
_cell.angle_beta   90.00
_cell.angle_gamma   90.00
#
_symmetry.space_group_name_H-M   'P 1'
#
loop_
_entity.id
_entity.type
_entity.pdbx_description
1 polymer ?
#
loop_
_entity_poly.entity_id
_entity_poly.type
_entity_poly.pdbx_seq_one_letter_code
_entity_poly.pdbx_strand_id
1 'polypeptide(L)'
;MQMLTATIKGLLITAVIALVCGGLFLYSGTYPMGADVPHNRLTYWLLETLRERSVARAASDIDVPHNLNASERLLAGGADYNDMCAGCHLKQTTRIMTSPPVALVNNQTTEL
;
A
#
# COMPACT_ATOMS: atom_id res chain seq x y z
N MET A 1 14.38 5.90 -48.31
CA MET A 1 14.75 4.90 -47.28
C MET A 1 15.76 5.43 -46.26
N GLN A 2 16.88 6.04 -46.67
CA GLN A 2 17.95 6.47 -45.74
C GLN A 2 17.51 7.51 -44.68
N MET A 3 16.68 8.49 -45.05
CA MET A 3 16.18 9.51 -44.09
C MET A 3 15.35 8.91 -42.95
N LEU A 4 14.51 7.91 -43.23
CA LEU A 4 13.66 7.25 -42.23
C LEU A 4 14.49 6.44 -41.22
N THR A 5 15.51 5.71 -41.69
CA THR A 5 16.43 4.99 -40.79
C THR A 5 17.28 5.92 -39.94
N ALA A 6 17.65 7.11 -40.45
CA ALA A 6 18.41 8.11 -39.70
C ALA A 6 17.57 8.73 -38.58
N THR A 7 16.30 9.06 -38.85
CA THR A 7 15.39 9.59 -37.83
C THR A 7 15.06 8.55 -36.77
N ILE A 8 14.81 7.29 -37.15
CA ILE A 8 14.56 6.19 -36.20
C ILE A 8 15.78 5.93 -35.31
N LYS A 9 16.99 5.89 -35.88
CA LYS A 9 18.23 5.74 -35.10
C LYS A 9 18.42 6.91 -34.13
N GLY A 10 18.18 8.14 -34.59
CA GLY A 10 18.23 9.33 -33.72
C GLY A 10 17.23 9.29 -32.57
N LEU A 11 16.00 8.86 -32.84
CA LEU A 11 14.96 8.68 -31.81
C LEU A 11 15.38 7.62 -30.78
N LEU A 12 15.88 6.46 -31.24
CA LEU A 12 16.34 5.39 -30.36
C LEU A 12 17.50 5.84 -29.47
N ILE A 13 18.49 6.52 -30.04
CA ILE A 13 19.64 7.02 -29.26
C ILE A 13 19.17 8.02 -28.20
N THR A 14 18.29 8.95 -28.59
CA THR A 14 17.73 9.94 -27.65
C THR A 14 16.94 9.27 -26.52
N ALA A 15 16.13 8.26 -26.83
CA ALA A 15 15.35 7.52 -25.84
C ALA A 15 16.25 6.76 -24.84
N VAL A 16 17.32 6.11 -25.33
CA VAL A 16 18.29 5.42 -24.47
C VAL A 16 19.01 6.40 -23.56
N ILE A 17 19.45 7.55 -24.09
CA ILE A 17 20.09 8.60 -23.27
C ILE A 17 19.14 9.10 -22.19
N ALA A 18 17.88 9.36 -22.53
CA ALA A 18 16.88 9.81 -21.56
C ALA A 18 16.67 8.80 -20.43
N LEU A 19 16.60 7.50 -20.74
CA LEU A 19 16.50 6.43 -19.74
C LEU A 19 17.73 6.36 -18.83
N VAL A 20 18.94 6.44 -19.39
CA VAL A 20 20.19 6.41 -18.61
C VAL A 20 20.28 7.62 -17.69
N CYS A 21 20.01 8.82 -18.20
CA CYS A 21 20.00 10.04 -17.39
C CYS A 21 18.93 9.99 -16.29
N GLY A 22 17.72 9.51 -16.61
CA GLY A 22 16.66 9.31 -15.63
C GLY A 22 17.08 8.31 -14.54
N GLY A 23 17.69 7.19 -14.92
CA GLY A 23 18.21 6.18 -13.98
C GLY A 23 19.31 6.73 -13.08
N LEU A 24 20.28 7.47 -13.62
CA LEU A 24 21.32 8.13 -12.83
C LEU A 24 20.74 9.16 -11.86
N PHE A 25 19.73 9.94 -12.27
CA PHE A 25 19.05 10.90 -11.40
C PHE A 25 18.25 10.24 -10.28
N LEU A 26 17.67 9.06 -10.53
CA LEU A 26 17.03 8.27 -9.47
C LEU A 26 18.08 7.71 -8.51
N TYR A 27 19.22 7.23 -9.02
CA TYR A 27 20.29 6.66 -8.20
C TYR A 27 21.09 7.70 -7.41
N SER A 28 21.14 8.96 -7.88
CA SER A 28 21.84 10.03 -7.17
C SER A 28 21.17 10.39 -5.84
N GLY A 29 19.89 10.06 -5.65
CA GLY A 29 19.15 10.36 -4.42
C GLY A 29 18.95 11.85 -4.16
N THR A 30 19.16 12.71 -5.17
CA THR A 30 19.11 14.18 -5.01
C THR A 30 17.70 14.70 -4.75
N TYR A 31 16.67 13.89 -5.01
CA TYR A 31 15.27 14.28 -4.80
C TYR A 31 14.75 13.78 -3.44
N PRO A 32 14.35 14.68 -2.51
CA PRO A 32 13.88 14.29 -1.18
C PRO A 32 12.45 13.73 -1.23
N MET A 33 12.31 12.41 -1.07
CA MET A 33 11.02 11.68 -1.04
C MET A 33 10.43 11.57 0.37
N GLY A 34 10.61 12.59 1.23
CA GLY A 34 10.09 12.58 2.60
C GLY A 34 8.60 12.94 2.65
N ALA A 35 7.83 12.26 3.50
CA ALA A 35 6.40 12.55 3.69
C ALA A 35 6.15 14.01 4.15
N ASP A 36 7.10 14.58 4.89
CA ASP A 36 6.99 15.93 5.48
C ASP A 36 7.54 17.05 4.58
N VAL A 37 8.13 16.71 3.43
CA VAL A 37 8.73 17.69 2.51
C VAL A 37 7.71 18.07 1.43
N PRO A 38 7.39 19.37 1.25
CA PRO A 38 6.46 19.78 0.20
C PRO A 38 7.06 19.51 -1.19
N HIS A 39 6.33 18.74 -2.00
CA HIS A 39 6.70 18.42 -3.37
C HIS A 39 6.16 19.49 -4.34
N ASN A 40 6.83 19.69 -5.47
CA ASN A 40 6.28 20.49 -6.57
C ASN A 40 5.01 19.81 -7.14
N ARG A 41 4.06 20.59 -7.66
CA ARG A 41 2.77 20.13 -8.22
C ARG A 41 2.94 19.01 -9.26
N LEU A 42 3.96 19.12 -10.12
CA LEU A 42 4.23 18.11 -11.15
C LEU A 42 4.64 16.77 -10.52
N THR A 43 5.58 16.79 -9.57
CA THR A 43 6.06 15.55 -8.93
C THR A 43 4.99 14.94 -8.05
N TYR A 44 4.25 15.77 -7.31
CA TYR A 44 3.10 15.31 -6.52
C TYR A 44 2.10 14.57 -7.40
N TRP A 45 1.67 15.18 -8.50
CA TRP A 45 0.72 14.56 -9.43
C TRP A 45 1.23 13.23 -9.99
N LEU A 46 2.52 13.18 -10.37
CA LEU A 46 3.14 11.98 -10.92
C LEU A 46 3.18 10.83 -9.89
N LEU A 47 3.66 11.11 -8.67
CA LEU A 47 3.77 10.11 -7.60
C LEU A 47 2.39 9.65 -7.14
N GLU A 48 1.43 10.57 -7.00
CA GLU A 48 0.05 10.27 -6.63
C GLU A 48 -0.61 9.33 -7.65
N THR A 49 -0.53 9.68 -8.94
CA THR A 49 -1.10 8.85 -10.02
C THR A 49 -0.48 7.46 -10.05
N LEU A 50 0.84 7.37 -9.84
CA LEU A 50 1.56 6.11 -9.81
C LEU A 50 1.11 5.25 -8.62
N ARG A 51 0.97 5.86 -7.43
CA ARG A 51 0.46 5.21 -6.23
C ARG A 51 -0.95 4.67 -6.44
N GLU A 52 -1.89 5.51 -6.87
CA GLU A 52 -3.29 5.11 -7.07
C GLU A 52 -3.41 3.95 -8.07
N ARG A 53 -2.69 4.02 -9.21
CA ARG A 53 -2.73 2.94 -10.22
C ARG A 53 -2.08 1.65 -9.72
N SER A 54 -0.99 1.75 -8.98
CA SER A 54 -0.33 0.58 -8.39
C SER A 54 -1.24 -0.11 -7.38
N VAL A 55 -1.87 0.66 -6.49
CA VAL A 55 -2.81 0.14 -5.48
C VAL A 55 -4.04 -0.47 -6.16
N ALA A 56 -4.64 0.22 -7.13
CA ALA A 56 -5.80 -0.30 -7.86
C ALA A 56 -5.48 -1.63 -8.58
N ARG A 57 -4.29 -1.74 -9.20
CA ARG A 57 -3.83 -2.98 -9.83
C ARG A 57 -3.58 -4.09 -8.80
N ALA A 58 -2.96 -3.78 -7.67
CA ALA A 58 -2.67 -4.79 -6.64
C ALA A 58 -3.95 -5.25 -5.93
N ALA A 59 -4.92 -4.35 -5.74
CA ALA A 59 -6.17 -4.63 -5.06
C ALA A 59 -7.23 -5.28 -5.96
N SER A 60 -7.08 -5.25 -7.28
CA SER A 60 -8.13 -5.74 -8.20
C SER A 60 -8.42 -7.24 -8.09
N ASP A 61 -7.48 -8.01 -7.57
CA ASP A 61 -7.60 -9.47 -7.39
C ASP A 61 -7.85 -9.86 -5.92
N ILE A 62 -8.08 -8.87 -5.04
CA ILE A 62 -8.38 -9.11 -3.64
C ILE A 62 -9.89 -9.26 -3.47
N ASP A 63 -10.34 -10.50 -3.26
CA ASP A 63 -11.72 -10.76 -2.89
C ASP A 63 -11.95 -10.42 -1.42
N VAL A 64 -12.89 -9.51 -1.15
CA VAL A 64 -13.18 -9.07 0.22
C VAL A 64 -14.04 -10.13 0.89
N PRO A 65 -13.54 -10.80 1.94
CA PRO A 65 -14.27 -11.84 2.65
C PRO A 65 -15.57 -11.29 3.26
N HIS A 66 -16.68 -11.99 3.07
CA HIS A 66 -17.95 -11.63 3.72
C HIS A 66 -17.92 -11.81 5.25
N ASN A 67 -16.99 -12.61 5.78
CA ASN A 67 -16.87 -12.96 7.20
C ASN A 67 -15.73 -12.21 7.93
N LEU A 68 -15.65 -10.89 7.76
CA LEU A 68 -14.66 -10.03 8.42
C LEU A 68 -14.62 -10.19 9.96
N ASN A 69 -15.75 -10.51 10.58
CA ASN A 69 -15.86 -10.71 12.03
C ASN A 69 -15.49 -12.12 12.50
N ALA A 70 -15.05 -13.02 11.61
CA ALA A 70 -14.63 -14.36 12.01
C ALA A 70 -13.39 -14.29 12.91
N SER A 71 -13.43 -14.98 14.05
CA SER A 71 -12.37 -14.96 15.07
C SER A 71 -10.99 -15.29 14.49
N GLU A 72 -10.90 -16.25 13.56
CA GLU A 72 -9.65 -16.62 12.89
C GLU A 72 -9.00 -15.45 12.11
N ARG A 73 -9.81 -14.61 11.46
CA ARG A 73 -9.32 -13.43 10.71
C ARG A 73 -8.89 -12.30 11.64
N LEU A 74 -9.61 -12.13 12.75
CA LEU A 74 -9.26 -11.16 13.79
C LEU A 74 -7.95 -11.52 14.48
N LEU A 75 -7.70 -12.82 14.69
CA LEU A 75 -6.43 -13.32 15.22
C LEU A 75 -5.29 -13.16 14.21
N ALA A 76 -5.55 -13.35 12.91
CA ALA A 76 -4.55 -13.18 11.86
C ALA A 76 -4.02 -11.73 11.74
N GLY A 77 -4.87 -10.70 11.90
CA GLY A 77 -4.44 -9.30 11.87
C GLY A 77 -4.15 -8.68 13.25
N GLY A 78 -4.62 -9.31 14.33
CA GLY A 78 -4.52 -8.77 15.69
C GLY A 78 -3.10 -8.74 16.24
N ALA A 79 -2.25 -9.69 15.83
CA ALA A 79 -0.83 -9.70 16.21
C ALA A 79 -0.08 -8.48 15.62
N ASP A 80 -0.24 -8.23 14.31
CA ASP A 80 0.37 -7.07 13.65
C ASP A 80 -0.14 -5.74 14.23
N TYR A 81 -1.44 -5.65 14.52
CA TYR A 81 -2.02 -4.47 15.20
C TYR A 81 -1.40 -4.27 16.58
N ASN A 82 -1.20 -5.34 17.33
CA ASN A 82 -0.55 -5.28 18.64
C ASN A 82 0.89 -4.75 18.55
N ASP A 83 1.62 -5.17 17.53
CA ASP A 83 3.04 -4.86 17.41
C ASP A 83 3.29 -3.46 16.83
N MET A 84 2.38 -2.96 15.99
CA MET A 84 2.54 -1.68 15.30
C MET A 84 1.73 -0.53 15.90
N CYS A 85 0.53 -0.82 16.41
CA CYS A 85 -0.49 0.21 16.68
C CYS A 85 -0.87 0.32 18.15
N ALA A 86 -0.87 -0.80 18.88
CA ALA A 86 -1.39 -0.87 20.25
C ALA A 86 -0.58 -0.06 21.28
N GLY A 87 0.66 0.32 20.96
CA GLY A 87 1.49 1.15 21.82
C GLY A 87 0.94 2.56 22.05
N CYS A 88 0.20 3.11 21.07
CA CYS A 88 -0.41 4.44 21.15
C CYS A 88 -1.94 4.41 21.09
N HIS A 89 -2.53 3.49 20.32
CA HIS A 89 -3.99 3.42 20.09
C HIS A 89 -4.75 2.48 21.03
N LEU A 90 -4.10 2.05 22.12
CA LEU A 90 -4.51 1.00 23.04
C LEU A 90 -4.66 -0.38 22.38
N LYS A 91 -4.14 -1.37 23.10
CA LYS A 91 -4.33 -2.79 22.78
C LYS A 91 -5.80 -3.13 23.03
N GLN A 92 -6.59 -3.36 21.98
CA GLN A 92 -7.97 -3.87 22.12
C GLN A 92 -7.97 -5.34 22.58
N THR A 93 -7.46 -5.63 23.79
CA THR A 93 -7.14 -7.00 24.23
C THR A 93 -7.93 -7.46 25.46
N THR A 94 -9.22 -7.15 25.52
CA THR A 94 -10.05 -7.83 26.54
C THR A 94 -11.44 -8.26 26.07
N ARG A 95 -11.77 -8.14 24.77
CA ARG A 95 -13.07 -8.66 24.27
C ARG A 95 -12.98 -9.71 23.17
N ILE A 96 -11.92 -9.73 22.37
CA ILE A 96 -11.80 -10.67 21.24
C ILE A 96 -10.96 -11.91 21.57
N MET A 97 -10.00 -11.80 22.50
CA MET A 97 -9.14 -12.93 22.88
C MET A 97 -9.63 -13.70 24.12
N THR A 98 -10.53 -13.12 24.92
CA THR A 98 -11.13 -13.72 26.11
C THR A 98 -12.58 -14.17 25.89
N SER A 99 -13.16 -13.92 24.70
CA SER A 99 -14.48 -14.46 24.38
C SER A 99 -14.34 -15.92 23.94
N PRO A 100 -14.94 -16.88 24.66
CA PRO A 100 -15.04 -18.25 24.17
C PRO A 100 -15.79 -18.26 22.82
N PRO A 101 -15.55 -19.25 21.95
CA PRO A 101 -16.08 -19.27 20.60
C PRO A 101 -17.61 -19.31 20.63
N VAL A 102 -18.28 -18.14 20.53
CA VAL A 102 -19.68 -17.89 20.14
C VAL A 102 -20.79 -18.74 20.81
N ALA A 103 -20.47 -19.61 21.77
CA ALA A 103 -21.39 -20.56 22.37
C ALA A 103 -22.02 -20.05 23.69
N LEU A 104 -21.53 -18.94 24.26
CA LEU A 104 -21.99 -18.47 25.58
C LEU A 104 -22.83 -17.18 25.55
N VAL A 105 -23.02 -16.53 24.40
CA VAL A 105 -23.85 -15.30 24.32
C VAL A 105 -25.34 -15.59 24.55
N ASN A 106 -25.80 -16.84 24.38
CA ASN A 106 -27.21 -17.21 24.54
C ASN A 106 -27.61 -17.58 25.99
N ASN A 107 -26.72 -17.51 26.98
CA ASN A 107 -27.02 -17.92 28.37
C ASN A 107 -26.71 -16.84 29.45
N GLN A 108 -26.67 -15.56 29.09
CA GLN A 108 -26.43 -14.47 30.05
C GLN A 108 -27.52 -13.39 30.07
N THR A 109 -28.70 -13.66 29.50
CA THR A 109 -29.88 -12.77 29.56
C THR A 109 -30.98 -13.25 30.51
N THR A 110 -30.72 -14.30 31.28
CA THR A 110 -31.49 -14.63 32.49
C THR A 110 -30.56 -14.35 33.67
N GLU A 111 -31.06 -13.73 34.74
CA GLU A 111 -30.31 -13.07 35.84
C GLU A 111 -30.04 -11.57 35.61
N LEU A 112 -31.13 -10.78 35.44
CA LEU A 112 -31.32 -9.44 36.02
C LEU A 112 -32.81 -9.06 35.96
#